data_AF-A0A1P8Y9Z3-F1
#
_entry.id   AF-A0A1P8Y9Z3-F1
#
_cell.length_a   1.000
_cell.length_b   1.000
_cell.length_c   1.000
_cell.angle_alpha   90.00
_cell.angle_beta   90.00
_cell.angle_gamma   90.00
#
_symmetry.space_group_name_H-M   'P 1'
#
loop_
_entity.id
_entity.type
_entity.pdbx_description
1 polymer ?
#
loop_
_entity_poly.entity_id
_entity_poly.type
_entity_poly.pdbx_seq_one_letter_code
_entity_poly.pdbx_strand_id
1 'polypeptide(L)'
;MERLPYIDQHARTIDANRDRAWQALLTVMCKDPDDPSAPRGFLLDSAEVPARLALSGRHWFSRYALIFELDEEGPSRTRVRAQSWESSPACTARSTGRW
;
A
#
# COMPACT_ATOMS: atom_id res chain seq x y z
N MET A 1 -16.95 0.37 -5.39
CA MET A 1 -16.08 0.32 -4.18
C MET A 1 -15.82 1.75 -3.75
N GLU A 2 -16.24 2.15 -2.55
CA GLU A 2 -15.95 3.49 -2.01
C GLU A 2 -14.44 3.66 -1.84
N ARG A 3 -13.87 4.70 -2.48
CA ARG A 3 -12.44 5.03 -2.41
C ARG A 3 -12.15 5.65 -1.05
N LEU A 4 -11.27 5.00 -0.28
CA LEU A 4 -10.80 5.53 1.00
C LEU A 4 -10.17 6.94 0.80
N PRO A 5 -10.22 7.84 1.79
CA PRO A 5 -9.50 9.10 1.71
C PRO A 5 -7.97 8.87 1.71
N TYR A 6 -7.29 9.64 0.87
CA TYR A 6 -5.84 9.60 0.69
C TYR A 6 -5.13 10.21 1.91
N ILE A 7 -4.14 9.51 2.49
CA ILE A 7 -3.35 10.04 3.61
C ILE A 7 -2.00 10.57 3.11
N ASP A 8 -1.23 9.70 2.46
CA ASP A 8 0.18 9.93 2.18
C ASP A 8 0.64 9.11 0.95
N GLN A 9 1.61 9.67 0.22
CA GLN A 9 2.35 8.98 -0.82
C GLN A 9 3.85 9.18 -0.61
N HIS A 10 4.57 8.08 -0.61
CA HIS A 10 6.02 8.07 -0.64
C HIS A 10 6.50 7.50 -1.96
N ALA A 11 7.48 8.15 -2.59
CA ALA A 11 8.04 7.67 -3.85
C ALA A 11 9.57 7.65 -3.82
N ARG A 12 10.14 6.51 -4.21
CA ARG A 12 11.59 6.30 -4.27
C ARG A 12 11.98 5.72 -5.61
N THR A 13 13.14 6.14 -6.11
CA THR A 13 13.73 5.55 -7.30
C THR A 13 14.78 4.54 -6.86
N ILE A 14 14.68 3.33 -7.37
CA ILE A 14 15.55 2.19 -7.09
C ILE A 14 16.41 1.93 -8.32
N ASP A 15 17.71 1.75 -8.11
CA ASP A 15 18.67 1.37 -9.16
C ASP A 15 18.63 -0.15 -9.39
N ALA A 16 17.47 -0.60 -9.86
CA ALA A 16 17.21 -1.96 -10.30
C ALA A 16 16.11 -1.95 -11.36
N ASN A 17 16.11 -2.95 -12.24
CA ASN A 17 15.01 -3.18 -13.15
C ASN A 17 13.73 -3.56 -12.39
N ARG A 18 12.58 -3.50 -13.08
CA ARG A 18 11.27 -3.64 -12.45
C ARG A 18 11.07 -5.01 -11.80
N ASP A 19 11.50 -6.09 -12.46
CA ASP A 19 11.38 -7.45 -11.94
C ASP A 19 12.17 -7.64 -10.63
N ARG A 20 13.39 -7.10 -10.56
CA ARG A 20 14.21 -7.16 -9.35
C ARG A 20 13.61 -6.33 -8.22
N ALA A 21 13.10 -5.14 -8.53
CA ALA A 21 12.40 -4.31 -7.55
C ALA A 21 11.11 -5.01 -7.05
N TRP A 22 10.38 -5.69 -7.92
CA TRP A 22 9.18 -6.46 -7.59
C TRP A 22 9.49 -7.63 -6.64
N GLN A 23 10.49 -8.43 -6.96
CA GLN A 23 10.94 -9.55 -6.12
C GLN A 23 11.38 -9.07 -4.73
N ALA A 24 12.12 -7.97 -4.66
CA ALA A 24 12.50 -7.34 -3.41
C ALA A 24 11.29 -6.83 -2.61
N LEU A 25 10.31 -6.21 -3.29
CA LEU A 25 9.07 -5.77 -2.65
C LEU A 25 8.31 -6.94 -2.01
N LEU A 26 8.12 -8.04 -2.74
CA LEU A 26 7.44 -9.22 -2.22
C LEU A 26 8.21 -9.86 -1.07
N THR A 27 9.54 -9.90 -1.14
CA THR A 27 10.36 -10.39 -0.02
C THR A 27 10.13 -9.57 1.26
N VAL A 28 10.02 -8.25 1.14
CA VAL A 28 9.81 -7.36 2.29
C VAL A 28 8.37 -7.43 2.80
N MET A 29 7.38 -7.39 1.91
CA MET A 29 5.97 -7.29 2.29
C MET A 29 5.31 -8.65 2.57
N CYS A 30 5.68 -9.67 1.80
CA CYS A 30 5.05 -10.98 1.78
C CYS A 30 5.96 -12.11 2.28
N LYS A 31 7.23 -11.80 2.64
CA LYS A 31 8.30 -12.74 3.04
C LYS A 31 8.81 -13.66 1.95
N ASP A 32 7.93 -14.19 1.12
CA ASP A 32 8.24 -15.09 0.02
C ASP A 32 7.79 -14.46 -1.31
N PRO A 33 8.70 -14.27 -2.28
CA PRO A 33 8.36 -13.71 -3.58
C PRO A 33 7.74 -14.73 -4.56
N ASP A 34 7.91 -16.03 -4.32
CA ASP A 34 7.32 -17.10 -5.14
C ASP A 34 5.91 -17.49 -4.65
N ASP A 35 5.63 -17.28 -3.35
CA ASP A 35 4.30 -17.44 -2.75
C ASP A 35 3.90 -16.17 -1.95
N PRO A 36 3.38 -15.12 -2.62
CA PRO A 36 3.07 -13.86 -1.97
C PRO A 36 1.89 -13.99 -1.01
N SER A 37 2.20 -14.23 0.26
CA SER A 37 1.23 -14.22 1.35
C SER A 37 1.14 -12.85 2.02
N ALA A 38 -0.07 -12.43 2.42
CA ALA A 38 -0.22 -11.16 3.10
C ALA A 38 0.45 -11.18 4.50
N PRO A 39 1.11 -10.08 4.92
CA PRO A 39 1.65 -10.00 6.26
C PRO A 39 0.52 -10.02 7.31
N ARG A 40 0.86 -10.39 8.55
CA ARG A 40 -0.14 -10.44 9.64
C ARG A 40 -0.85 -9.10 9.79
N GLY A 41 -2.18 -9.14 9.87
CA GLY A 41 -3.02 -7.95 9.97
C GLY A 41 -3.41 -7.33 8.61
N PHE A 42 -2.91 -7.88 7.51
CA PHE A 42 -3.29 -7.50 6.15
C PHE A 42 -3.89 -8.69 5.40
N LEU A 43 -4.66 -8.35 4.37
CA LEU A 43 -5.17 -9.23 3.33
C LEU A 43 -4.53 -8.78 2.02
N LEU A 44 -4.20 -9.74 1.16
CA LEU A 44 -3.75 -9.48 -0.19
C LEU A 44 -4.98 -9.21 -1.04
N ASP A 45 -5.15 -7.96 -1.47
CA ASP A 45 -6.27 -7.57 -2.35
C ASP A 45 -5.94 -7.88 -3.81
N SER A 46 -4.74 -7.52 -4.26
CA SER A 46 -4.25 -7.86 -5.60
C SER A 46 -2.72 -7.84 -5.71
N ALA A 47 -2.20 -8.67 -6.62
CA ALA A 47 -0.80 -8.67 -7.04
C ALA A 47 -0.74 -8.74 -8.58
N GLU A 48 -0.57 -7.59 -9.24
CA GLU A 48 -0.41 -7.49 -10.68
C GLU A 48 1.09 -7.45 -11.00
N VAL A 49 1.66 -8.61 -11.29
CA VAL A 49 3.10 -8.76 -11.51
C VAL A 49 3.53 -8.05 -12.81
N PRO A 50 4.66 -7.31 -12.84
CA PRO A 50 5.51 -6.85 -11.72
C PRO A 50 5.24 -5.38 -11.36
N ALA A 51 3.99 -4.91 -11.50
CA ALA A 51 3.64 -3.49 -11.53
C ALA A 51 2.89 -3.00 -10.28
N ARG A 52 2.12 -3.84 -9.60
CA ARG A 52 1.25 -3.39 -8.49
C ARG A 52 1.01 -4.45 -7.42
N LEU A 53 1.17 -4.07 -6.16
CA LEU A 53 0.80 -4.86 -4.99
C LEU A 53 -0.17 -4.05 -4.12
N ALA A 54 -1.35 -4.60 -3.85
CA ALA A 54 -2.36 -3.99 -2.99
C ALA A 54 -2.64 -4.86 -1.76
N LEU A 55 -2.52 -4.27 -0.59
CA LEU A 55 -2.79 -4.88 0.70
C LEU A 55 -3.86 -4.07 1.42
N SER A 56 -4.86 -4.73 2.01
CA SER A 56 -5.85 -4.10 2.87
C SER A 56 -5.73 -4.60 4.30
N GLY A 57 -5.94 -3.72 5.27
CA GLY A 57 -5.92 -4.03 6.69
C GLY A 57 -7.15 -3.48 7.38
N ARG A 58 -7.59 -4.13 8.45
CA ARG A 58 -8.69 -3.63 9.27
C ARG A 58 -8.32 -3.69 10.75
N HIS A 59 -8.38 -2.53 11.38
CA HIS A 59 -8.34 -2.38 12.83
C HIS A 59 -9.75 -2.04 13.36
N TRP A 60 -9.97 -2.13 14.67
CA TRP A 60 -11.30 -1.95 15.27
C TRP A 60 -11.89 -0.53 15.11
N PHE A 61 -11.08 0.46 14.71
CA PHE A 61 -11.52 1.84 14.46
C PHE A 61 -11.14 2.37 13.06
N SER A 62 -10.37 1.63 12.26
CA SER A 62 -9.87 2.13 10.97
C SER A 62 -9.69 1.02 9.94
N ARG A 63 -9.98 1.31 8.68
CA ARG A 63 -9.55 0.50 7.53
C ARG A 63 -8.35 1.15 6.87
N TYR A 64 -7.34 0.36 6.56
CA TYR A 64 -6.12 0.80 5.91
C TYR A 64 -5.97 0.10 4.56
N ALA A 65 -5.42 0.80 3.56
CA ALA A 65 -4.93 0.17 2.34
C ALA A 65 -3.50 0.67 2.06
N LEU A 66 -2.62 -0.28 1.75
CA LEU A 66 -1.26 -0.04 1.28
C LEU A 66 -1.16 -0.47 -0.17
N ILE A 67 -0.85 0.45 -1.06
CA ILE A 67 -0.74 0.20 -2.50
C ILE A 67 0.67 0.56 -2.94
N PHE A 68 1.38 -0.42 -3.48
CA PHE A 68 2.68 -0.24 -4.10
C PHE A 68 2.54 -0.30 -5.61
N GLU A 69 3.07 0.70 -6.30
CA GLU A 69 3.14 0.76 -7.76
C GLU A 69 4.61 0.86 -8.20
N LEU A 70 4.97 0.10 -9.23
CA LEU A 70 6.32 0.06 -9.80
C LEU A 70 6.29 0.54 -11.25
N ASP A 71 6.84 1.72 -11.50
CA ASP A 71 6.99 2.27 -12.84
C ASP A 71 8.44 2.12 -13.31
N GLU A 72 8.63 1.94 -14.61
CA GLU A 72 9.95 1.76 -15.22
C GLU A 72 10.38 3.14 -15.67
N GLU A 73 11.49 3.63 -15.11
CA GLU A 73 12.11 4.90 -15.49
C GLU A 73 13.31 4.69 -16.41
N GLY A 74 13.70 3.43 -16.63
CA GLY A 74 14.76 3.02 -17.54
C GLY A 74 15.12 1.54 -17.37
N PRO A 75 16.06 1.01 -18.18
CA PRO A 75 16.37 -0.43 -18.23
C PRO A 75 16.80 -1.04 -16.89
N SER A 76 17.39 -0.23 -16.02
CA SER A 76 17.84 -0.63 -14.68
C SER A 76 17.30 0.31 -13.60
N ARG A 77 16.20 1.04 -13.87
CA ARG A 77 15.70 2.06 -12.96
C ARG A 77 14.20 1.96 -12.78
N THR A 78 13.76 1.81 -11.54
CA THR A 78 12.35 1.63 -11.19
C THR A 78 11.92 2.68 -10.18
N ARG A 79 10.81 3.37 -10.44
CA ARG A 79 10.12 4.20 -9.46
C ARG A 79 9.17 3.33 -8.66
N VAL A 80 9.35 3.27 -7.34
CA VAL A 80 8.41 2.63 -6.43
C VAL A 80 7.59 3.73 -5.76
N ARG A 81 6.26 3.69 -5.92
CA ARG A 81 5.32 4.54 -5.18
C ARG A 81 4.58 3.70 -4.16
N ALA A 82 4.64 4.09 -2.88
CA ALA A 82 3.83 3.54 -1.81
C ALA A 82 2.74 4.54 -1.45
N GLN A 83 1.48 4.12 -1.48
CA GLN A 83 0.32 4.94 -1.15
C GLN A 83 -0.39 4.33 0.06
N SER A 84 -0.65 5.17 1.07
CA SER A 84 -1.40 4.78 2.26
C SER A 84 -2.75 5.47 2.28
N TRP A 85 -3.81 4.68 2.43
CA TRP A 85 -5.19 5.15 2.50
C TRP A 85 -5.80 4.71 3.82
N GLU A 86 -6.54 5.59 4.49
CA GLU A 86 -7.24 5.27 5.74
C GLU A 86 -8.64 5.81 5.66
N SER A 87 -9.62 5.01 6.06
CA SER A 87 -10.91 5.53 6.49
C SER A 87 -11.06 5.25 7.97
N SER A 88 -10.98 6.31 8.75
CA SER A 88 -11.45 6.37 10.12
C SER A 88 -12.86 6.98 10.10
N PRO A 89 -13.78 6.55 10.96
CA PRO A 89 -15.05 7.22 11.10
C PRO A 89 -14.77 8.68 11.47
N ALA A 90 -15.32 9.62 10.69
CA ALA A 90 -15.22 11.03 11.00
C ALA A 90 -15.68 11.22 12.46
N CYS A 91 -14.77 11.68 13.32
CA CYS A 91 -15.12 12.05 14.68
C CYS A 91 -16.11 13.21 14.54
N THR A 92 -17.40 12.92 14.61
CA THR A 92 -18.44 13.94 14.64
C THR A 92 -18.27 14.63 15.98
N ALA A 93 -17.47 15.70 16.01
CA ALA A 93 -17.42 16.62 17.12
C ALA A 93 -18.82 17.23 17.22
N ARG A 94 -19.67 16.63 18.06
CA ARG A 94 -20.91 17.26 18.50
C ARG A 94 -20.49 18.39 19.43
N SER A 95 -20.32 19.59 18.88
CA SER A 95 -20.35 20.81 19.69
C SER A 95 -21.76 20.97 20.26
N THR A 96 -22.02 20.24 21.34
CA THR A 96 -23.17 20.56 22.19
C THR A 96 -22.72 21.72 23.06
N GLY A 97 -23.18 22.91 22.71
CA GLY A 97 -22.92 24.11 23.49
C GLY A 97 -23.50 24.03 24.91
N ARG A 98 -23.07 25.02 25.71
CA ARG A 98 -23.53 25.44 27.04
C ARG A 98 -22.88 24.74 28.22
N TRP A 99 -21.95 25.44 28.86
CA TRP A 99 -22.07 25.92 30.25
C TRP A 99 -21.55 27.34 30.32
#